data_AF-A0A1H5MZK8-F1
#
_entry.id   AF-A0A1H5MZK8-F1
#
_cell.length_a   1.000
_cell.length_b   1.000
_cell.length_c   1.000
_cell.angle_alpha   90.00
_cell.angle_beta   90.00
_cell.angle_gamma   90.00
#
_symmetry.space_group_name_H-M   'P 1'
#
loop_
_entity.id
_entity.type
_entity.pdbx_description
1 polymer ?
#
loop_
_entity_poly.entity_id
_entity_poly.type
_entity_poly.pdbx_seq_one_letter_code
_entity_poly.pdbx_strand_id
1 'polypeptide(L)'
;MAPVVRASATHLAGMDDMAETSGPWGLEPLMDVEELAEYLGVPVTTIYDWRTNGKGPPAYRFGKRLKFAVSDVRAWLAAQREPGSG
;
A
#
# COMPACT_ATOMS: atom_id res chain seq x y z
N MET A 1 7.91 -4.95 -23.52
CA MET A 1 8.48 -6.17 -22.90
C MET A 1 8.44 -5.98 -21.39
N ALA A 2 7.32 -6.30 -20.76
CA ALA A 2 7.13 -6.21 -19.31
C ALA A 2 7.14 -7.64 -18.75
N PRO A 3 7.96 -7.96 -17.74
CA PRO A 3 7.96 -9.30 -17.19
C PRO A 3 6.70 -9.51 -16.33
N VAL A 4 6.01 -10.60 -16.65
CA VAL A 4 4.94 -11.21 -15.88
C VAL A 4 5.48 -11.57 -14.49
N VAL A 5 5.04 -10.83 -13.48
CA VAL A 5 5.36 -11.12 -12.07
C VAL A 5 4.37 -12.16 -11.55
N ARG A 6 4.84 -13.39 -11.38
CA ARG A 6 4.16 -14.39 -10.53
C ARG A 6 4.35 -13.92 -9.08
N ALA A 7 3.29 -13.36 -8.49
CA ALA A 7 3.23 -13.08 -7.07
C ALA A 7 3.13 -14.40 -6.30
N SER A 8 4.17 -14.75 -5.54
CA SER A 8 4.11 -15.78 -4.50
C SER A 8 3.95 -15.07 -3.17
N ALA A 9 2.72 -14.69 -2.84
CA ALA A 9 2.36 -14.18 -1.52
C ALA A 9 2.31 -15.36 -0.53
N THR A 10 3.38 -15.53 0.24
CA THR A 10 3.43 -16.50 1.33
C THR A 10 3.05 -15.80 2.62
N HIS A 11 1.76 -15.68 2.91
CA HIS A 11 1.29 -15.61 4.29
C HIS A 11 -0.11 -16.20 4.40
N LEU A 12 -0.18 -17.50 4.66
CA LEU A 12 -1.40 -18.22 5.02
C LEU A 12 -1.34 -18.55 6.51
N ALA A 13 -2.02 -17.74 7.32
CA ALA A 13 -2.50 -18.14 8.63
C ALA A 13 -3.84 -17.45 8.88
N GLY A 14 -4.90 -18.07 8.37
CA GLY A 14 -6.27 -18.01 8.87
C GLY A 14 -6.89 -16.64 9.09
N MET A 15 -7.55 -16.10 8.06
CA MET A 15 -8.64 -15.15 8.24
C MET A 15 -9.78 -15.59 7.32
N ASP A 16 -10.60 -16.49 7.85
CA ASP A 16 -11.97 -16.70 7.42
C ASP A 16 -12.75 -15.39 7.62
N ASP A 17 -13.71 -15.15 6.74
CA ASP A 17 -14.68 -14.04 6.72
C ASP A 17 -14.27 -12.76 5.97
N MET A 18 -14.72 -12.72 4.70
CA MET A 18 -14.73 -11.55 3.83
C MET A 18 -15.93 -10.63 4.18
N ALA A 19 -15.86 -9.90 5.27
CA ALA A 19 -16.65 -8.70 5.60
C ALA A 19 -16.14 -8.24 6.97
N GLU A 20 -15.42 -7.15 7.17
CA GLU A 20 -15.74 -5.75 6.90
C GLU A 20 -14.40 -4.99 6.82
N THR A 21 -14.34 -3.86 6.12
CA THR A 21 -13.09 -3.08 5.85
C THR A 21 -12.36 -2.53 7.10
N SER A 22 -12.74 -2.95 8.31
CA SER A 22 -12.07 -2.63 9.57
C SER A 22 -11.69 -3.95 10.24
N GLY A 23 -10.44 -4.07 10.70
CA GLY A 23 -9.96 -5.30 11.34
C GLY A 23 -10.75 -5.65 12.62
N PRO A 24 -10.39 -6.73 13.34
CA PRO A 24 -11.11 -7.22 14.53
C PRO A 24 -11.20 -6.21 15.70
N TRP A 25 -10.59 -5.04 15.54
CA TRP A 25 -10.56 -3.94 16.51
C TRP A 25 -11.38 -2.72 16.04
N GLY A 26 -12.11 -2.82 14.93
CA GLY A 26 -12.83 -1.69 14.33
C GLY A 26 -11.91 -0.57 13.79
N LEU A 27 -10.62 -0.85 13.69
CA LEU A 27 -9.60 0.08 13.20
C LEU A 27 -9.41 -0.07 11.70
N GLU A 28 -9.07 1.04 11.05
CA GLU A 28 -8.75 1.04 9.63
C GLU A 28 -7.49 0.17 9.37
N PRO A 29 -7.53 -0.70 8.34
CA PRO A 29 -6.40 -1.53 7.98
C PRO A 29 -5.18 -0.68 7.61
N LEU A 30 -4.03 -1.11 8.12
CA LEU A 30 -2.74 -0.48 7.91
C LEU A 30 -1.83 -1.38 7.08
N MET A 31 -1.53 -0.95 5.86
CA MET A 31 -0.60 -1.63 4.96
C MET A 31 0.84 -1.31 5.32
N ASP A 32 1.75 -2.26 5.27
CA ASP A 32 3.20 -1.94 5.27
C ASP A 32 3.74 -1.64 3.88
N VAL A 33 5.03 -1.28 3.82
CA VAL A 33 5.73 -0.92 2.59
C VAL A 33 5.69 -2.06 1.57
N GLU A 34 5.78 -3.30 2.05
CA GLU A 34 5.79 -4.50 1.21
C GLU A 34 4.40 -4.74 0.60
N GLU A 35 3.34 -4.64 1.42
CA GLU A 35 1.95 -4.70 0.94
C GLU A 35 1.63 -3.59 -0.07
N LEU A 36 2.09 -2.36 0.19
CA LEU A 36 1.87 -1.23 -0.73
C LEU A 36 2.60 -1.44 -2.07
N ALA A 37 3.83 -1.95 -2.02
CA ALA A 37 4.62 -2.27 -3.20
C ALA A 37 3.94 -3.37 -4.03
N GLU A 38 3.47 -4.43 -3.39
CA GLU A 38 2.73 -5.51 -4.04
C GLU A 38 1.43 -5.00 -4.66
N TYR A 39 0.65 -4.19 -3.93
CA TYR A 39 -0.60 -3.61 -4.40
C TYR A 39 -0.43 -2.71 -5.63
N LEU A 40 0.62 -1.89 -5.66
CA LEU A 40 0.92 -1.02 -6.79
C LEU A 40 1.67 -1.74 -7.92
N GLY A 41 2.16 -2.95 -7.69
CA GLY A 41 3.00 -3.70 -8.62
C GLY A 41 4.37 -3.05 -8.86
N VAL A 42 4.88 -2.27 -7.91
CA VAL A 42 6.19 -1.59 -7.97
C VAL A 42 7.13 -2.20 -6.95
N PRO A 43 8.46 -2.17 -7.16
CA PRO A 43 9.36 -2.69 -6.15
C PRO A 43 9.37 -1.80 -4.90
N VAL A 44 9.60 -2.42 -3.73
CA VAL A 44 9.72 -1.74 -2.44
C VAL A 44 10.75 -0.59 -2.47
N THR A 45 11.81 -0.74 -3.27
CA THR A 45 12.82 0.30 -3.49
C THR A 45 12.23 1.58 -4.09
N THR A 46 11.25 1.47 -4.99
CA THR A 46 10.52 2.60 -5.55
C THR A 46 9.69 3.32 -4.48
N ILE A 47 9.09 2.59 -3.55
CA ILE A 47 8.36 3.21 -2.42
C ILE A 47 9.33 4.01 -1.53
N TYR A 48 10.52 3.48 -1.25
CA TYR A 48 11.55 4.22 -0.53
C TYR A 48 12.03 5.47 -1.28
N ASP A 49 12.18 5.38 -2.60
CA ASP A 49 12.55 6.51 -3.45
C ASP A 49 11.48 7.61 -3.48
N TRP A 50 10.20 7.25 -3.51
CA TRP A 50 9.12 8.24 -3.38
C TRP A 50 9.16 8.95 -2.04
N ARG A 51 9.63 8.29 -0.99
CA ARG A 51 9.76 8.92 0.32
C ARG A 51 10.88 9.94 0.38
N THR A 52 12.04 9.63 -0.21
CA THR A 52 13.16 10.59 -0.27
C THR A 52 12.80 11.79 -1.14
N ASN A 53 11.99 11.58 -2.18
CA ASN A 53 11.51 12.62 -3.08
C ASN A 53 10.22 13.32 -2.61
N GLY A 54 9.60 12.90 -1.51
CA GLY A 54 8.35 13.47 -1.00
C GLY A 54 7.12 13.25 -1.90
N LYS A 55 7.14 12.22 -2.75
CA LYS A 55 6.09 11.93 -3.75
C LYS A 55 5.15 10.78 -3.36
N GLY A 56 5.40 10.12 -2.23
CA GLY A 56 4.63 8.95 -1.80
C GLY A 56 3.42 9.28 -0.92
N PRO A 57 2.57 8.28 -0.62
CA PRO A 57 1.47 8.44 0.32
C PRO A 57 1.99 8.70 1.75
N PRO A 58 1.22 9.39 2.59
CA PRO A 58 1.61 9.62 3.97
C PRO A 58 1.69 8.30 4.73
N ALA A 59 2.73 8.17 5.55
CA ALA A 59 3.03 6.95 6.30
C ALA A 59 3.14 7.25 7.78
N TYR A 60 2.48 6.42 8.58
CA TYR A 60 2.64 6.37 10.02
C TYR A 60 3.91 5.61 10.39
N ARG A 61 4.72 6.20 11.26
CA ARG A 61 5.95 5.59 11.76
C ARG A 61 5.70 4.92 13.11
N PHE A 62 5.64 3.60 13.11
CA PHE A 62 5.59 2.80 14.34
C PHE A 62 6.99 2.23 14.62
N GLY A 63 7.82 3.04 15.28
CA GLY A 63 9.20 2.69 15.58
C GLY A 63 10.06 2.53 14.32
N LYS A 64 10.46 1.28 14.02
CA LYS A 64 11.24 0.90 12.83
C LYS A 64 10.34 0.55 11.62
N ARG A 65 9.06 0.26 11.85
CA ARG A 65 8.12 -0.13 10.80
C ARG A 65 7.30 1.07 10.33
N LEU A 66 6.95 1.03 9.05
CA LEU A 66 6.09 2.02 8.42
C LEU A 66 4.78 1.37 8.08
N LYS A 67 3.71 2.10 8.33
CA LYS A 67 2.36 1.67 8.05
C LYS A 67 1.63 2.79 7.33
N PHE A 68 0.88 2.44 6.30
CA PHE A 68 0.10 3.32 5.46
C PHE A 68 -1.37 2.99 5.71
N ALA A 69 -2.15 3.99 6.07
CA ALA A 69 -3.59 3.81 6.17
C ALA A 69 -4.18 3.65 4.77
N VAL A 70 -5.10 2.70 4.60
CA VAL A 70 -5.70 2.44 3.28
C VAL A 70 -6.41 3.70 2.76
N SER A 71 -7.05 4.49 3.62
CA SER A 71 -7.69 5.74 3.22
C SER A 71 -6.69 6.79 2.73
N ASP A 72 -5.52 6.87 3.35
CA ASP A 72 -4.44 7.77 2.92
C ASP A 72 -3.87 7.37 1.55
N VAL A 73 -3.63 6.07 1.34
CA VAL A 73 -3.17 5.55 0.04
C VAL A 73 -4.22 5.83 -1.04
N ARG A 74 -5.51 5.64 -0.74
CA ARG A 74 -6.61 5.95 -1.67
C ARG A 74 -6.66 7.43 -2.01
N ALA A 75 -6.55 8.31 -1.01
CA ALA A 75 -6.53 9.76 -1.22
C ALA A 75 -5.32 10.20 -2.07
N TRP A 76 -4.15 9.62 -1.80
CA TRP A 76 -2.94 9.84 -2.59
C TRP A 76 -3.12 9.37 -4.04
N LEU A 77 -3.63 8.16 -4.27
CA LEU A 77 -3.91 7.65 -5.62
C LEU A 77 -4.92 8.52 -6.38
N ALA A 78 -5.95 9.02 -5.70
CA ALA A 78 -6.91 9.94 -6.29
C ALA A 78 -6.24 11.26 -6.72
N ALA A 79 -5.29 11.77 -5.93
CA ALA A 79 -4.51 12.95 -6.25
C ALA A 79 -3.44 12.71 -7.34
N GLN A 80 -2.95 11.48 -7.51
CA GLN A 80 -1.98 11.10 -8.54
C GLN A 80 -2.61 10.85 -9.91
N ARG A 81 -3.94 10.76 -10.02
CA ARG A 81 -4.59 10.72 -11.33
C ARG A 81 -4.14 11.94 -12.10
N GLU A 82 -3.40 11.71 -13.20
CA GLU A 82 -3.07 12.77 -14.15
C GLU A 82 -4.36 13.56 -14.40
N PRO A 83 -4.35 14.89 -14.24
CA PRO A 83 -5.50 15.69 -14.63
C PRO A 83 -5.67 15.38 -16.10
N GLY A 84 -6.70 14.59 -16.42
CA GLY A 84 -6.93 14.11 -17.77
C GLY A 84 -6.78 15.33 -18.67
N SER A 85 -5.75 15.32 -19.51
CA SER A 85 -5.55 16.38 -20.49
C SER A 85 -6.80 16.35 -21.36
N GLY A 86 -7.73 17.25 -21.04
CA GLY A 86 -8.85 17.64 -21.89
C GLY A 86 -8.37 18.61 -22.94
#